data_AF-A0A2C9L6L4-F1
#
_entry.id   AF-A0A2C9L6L4-F1
#
_cell.length_a   1.000
_cell.length_b   1.000
_cell.length_c   1.000
_cell.angle_alpha   90.00
_cell.angle_beta   90.00
_cell.angle_gamma   90.00
#
_symmetry.space_group_name_H-M   'P 1'
#
loop_
_entity.id
_entity.type
_entity.pdbx_description
1 polymer ?
#
loop_
_entity_poly.entity_id
_entity_poly.type
_entity_poly.pdbx_seq_one_letter_code
_entity_poly.pdbx_strand_id
1 'polypeptide(L)'
;MAWNHMHYAGKKMSIEVLRNNTHLLYLTDDPIYSYESPQVYSYTDNPVTLLPGDEIITKCTYDTSNRNHSTRQGEATYDEMCFGFITYFPKRNLKTEYCVTMGPDVNFCDDVSPLRHGCPELRSFFMPGSVNASSAYKQLVENCRPFSPCLEECLQVIVQMQQSSQCFQGELFEFIKYAMLSSHDVGLDMMARIASCETQAYALMHPTNYQQYTTNFPIYTTKRYDGSDAGQGPFAAASLTTATTFMLLLSLLLTVV
;
A
#
# COMPACT_ATOMS: atom_id res chain seq x y z
N MET A 1 8.40 11.96 -24.24
CA MET A 1 7.08 11.28 -24.28
C MET A 1 6.65 10.87 -22.87
N ALA A 2 5.35 10.86 -22.60
CA ALA A 2 4.78 10.31 -21.37
C ALA A 2 3.46 9.58 -21.67
N TRP A 3 3.13 8.54 -20.90
CA TRP A 3 1.86 7.81 -21.03
C TRP A 3 1.42 7.17 -19.72
N ASN A 4 0.13 6.87 -19.66
CA ASN A 4 -0.58 6.35 -18.50
C ASN A 4 -0.85 4.84 -18.63
N HIS A 5 -0.80 4.12 -17.53
CA HIS A 5 -1.10 2.70 -17.48
C HIS A 5 -1.89 2.30 -16.22
N MET A 6 -3.04 1.68 -16.45
CA MET A 6 -3.95 1.07 -15.49
C MET A 6 -4.62 -0.13 -16.15
N HIS A 7 -5.27 -1.04 -15.41
CA HIS A 7 -6.08 -2.11 -15.99
C HIS A 7 -7.55 -1.67 -16.16
N TYR A 8 -8.47 -2.63 -16.36
CA TYR A 8 -9.84 -2.37 -16.82
C TYR A 8 -10.74 -1.58 -15.85
N ALA A 9 -10.41 -1.53 -14.55
CA ALA A 9 -11.11 -0.67 -13.60
C ALA A 9 -10.68 0.79 -13.74
N GLY A 10 -9.56 1.11 -14.39
CA GLY A 10 -9.12 2.49 -14.60
C GLY A 10 -10.09 3.31 -15.45
N LYS A 11 -10.33 4.55 -15.02
CA LYS A 11 -11.26 5.50 -15.68
C LYS A 11 -10.66 6.87 -15.95
N LYS A 12 -9.74 7.34 -15.11
CA LYS A 12 -9.05 8.63 -15.30
C LYS A 12 -7.63 8.53 -14.77
N MET A 13 -6.69 9.15 -15.45
CA MET A 13 -5.30 9.20 -14.99
C MET A 13 -4.62 10.48 -15.39
N SER A 14 -3.84 11.05 -14.48
CA SER A 14 -2.97 12.18 -14.79
C SER A 14 -1.61 12.05 -14.11
N ILE A 15 -0.60 12.63 -14.74
CA ILE A 15 0.73 12.85 -14.17
C ILE A 15 0.91 14.36 -14.04
N GLU A 16 0.79 14.85 -12.82
CA GLU A 16 0.87 16.27 -12.46
C GLU A 16 2.28 16.60 -11.99
N VAL A 17 2.78 17.79 -12.34
CA VAL A 17 4.04 18.31 -11.84
C VAL A 17 3.74 19.52 -10.96
N LEU A 18 4.21 19.48 -9.72
CA LEU A 18 4.24 20.64 -8.83
C LEU A 18 5.66 21.18 -8.69
N ARG A 19 5.78 22.50 -8.55
CA ARG A 19 7.02 23.18 -8.17
C ARG A 19 6.71 24.12 -7.01
N ASN A 20 7.40 23.94 -5.88
CA ASN A 20 7.13 24.68 -4.65
C ASN A 20 5.63 24.62 -4.26
N ASN A 21 5.05 23.41 -4.21
CA ASN A 21 3.65 23.14 -3.91
C ASN A 21 2.62 23.82 -4.85
N THR A 22 3.06 24.35 -5.98
CA THR A 22 2.20 25.02 -6.97
C THR A 22 2.16 24.19 -8.25
N HIS A 23 0.96 24.00 -8.81
CA HIS A 23 0.80 23.30 -10.09
C HIS A 23 1.59 23.98 -11.20
N LEU A 24 2.47 23.21 -11.84
CA LEU A 24 3.25 23.65 -13.00
C LEU A 24 2.56 23.25 -14.30
N LEU A 25 2.32 21.94 -14.49
CA LEU A 25 1.69 21.37 -15.68
C LEU A 25 1.26 19.91 -15.46
N TYR A 26 0.47 19.39 -16.40
CA TYR A 26 0.25 17.95 -16.60
C TYR A 26 1.19 17.39 -17.68
N LEU A 27 1.93 16.33 -17.33
CA LEU A 27 2.68 15.51 -18.29
C LEU A 27 1.77 14.53 -19.04
N THR A 28 0.65 14.16 -18.42
CA THR A 28 -0.46 13.43 -19.02
C THR A 28 -1.74 13.88 -18.32
N ASP A 29 -2.85 13.96 -19.04
CA ASP A 29 -4.17 14.23 -18.46
C ASP A 29 -5.24 13.51 -19.27
N ASP A 30 -5.57 12.29 -18.85
CA ASP A 30 -6.58 11.44 -19.47
C ASP A 30 -7.85 11.49 -18.62
N PRO A 31 -8.78 12.44 -18.86
CA PRO A 31 -10.04 12.53 -18.12
C PRO A 31 -11.01 11.37 -18.44
N ILE A 32 -10.74 10.64 -19.52
CA ILE A 32 -11.40 9.40 -19.93
C ILE A 32 -10.30 8.43 -20.37
N TYR A 33 -9.85 7.58 -19.45
CA TYR A 33 -8.83 6.58 -19.70
C TYR A 33 -9.44 5.27 -20.23
N SER A 34 -8.73 4.61 -21.14
CA SER A 34 -9.07 3.29 -21.68
C SER A 34 -7.80 2.44 -21.80
N TYR A 35 -7.81 1.27 -21.14
CA TYR A 35 -6.72 0.30 -21.18
C TYR A 35 -6.39 -0.16 -22.62
N GLU A 36 -7.41 -0.28 -23.47
CA GLU A 36 -7.25 -0.72 -24.87
C GLU A 36 -6.62 0.35 -25.79
N SER A 37 -6.61 1.60 -25.35
CA SER A 37 -6.20 2.73 -26.17
C SER A 37 -5.47 3.79 -25.32
N PRO A 38 -4.32 3.43 -24.72
CA PRO A 38 -3.52 4.36 -23.92
C PRO A 38 -3.04 5.52 -24.79
N GLN A 39 -3.13 6.74 -24.24
CA GLN A 39 -2.68 7.94 -24.91
C GLN A 39 -1.18 8.17 -24.67
N VAL A 40 -0.47 8.59 -25.72
CA VAL A 40 0.96 8.94 -25.64
C VAL A 40 1.13 10.42 -25.91
N TYR A 41 1.63 11.15 -24.91
CA TYR A 41 1.92 12.57 -24.98
C TYR A 41 3.36 12.77 -25.45
N SER A 42 3.55 13.52 -26.54
CA SER A 42 4.88 13.78 -27.12
C SER A 42 5.45 15.12 -26.67
N TYR A 43 6.75 15.11 -26.36
CA TYR A 43 7.50 16.29 -25.89
C TYR A 43 8.80 16.47 -26.69
N THR A 44 8.85 15.94 -27.91
CA THR A 44 10.07 15.97 -28.74
C THR A 44 10.40 17.38 -29.21
N ASP A 45 9.40 18.13 -29.67
CA ASP A 45 9.61 19.50 -30.19
C ASP A 45 9.73 20.54 -29.06
N ASN A 46 9.04 20.29 -27.94
CA ASN A 46 8.99 21.16 -26.77
C ASN A 46 9.19 20.33 -25.49
N PRO A 47 10.45 20.02 -25.12
CA PRO A 47 10.73 19.22 -23.93
C PRO A 47 10.38 19.98 -22.65
N VAL A 48 9.78 19.27 -21.70
CA VAL A 48 9.53 19.79 -20.36
C VAL A 48 10.79 19.64 -19.51
N THR A 49 11.22 20.73 -18.88
CA THR A 49 12.35 20.71 -17.93
C THR A 49 11.85 20.49 -16.51
N LEU A 50 12.13 19.30 -15.98
CA LEU A 50 11.95 18.97 -14.56
C LEU A 50 13.24 19.28 -13.79
N LEU A 51 13.10 19.86 -12.60
CA LEU A 51 14.21 20.28 -11.75
C LEU A 51 14.20 19.50 -10.43
N PRO A 52 15.35 19.33 -9.76
CA PRO A 52 15.38 18.81 -8.40
C PRO A 52 14.45 19.61 -7.48
N GLY A 53 13.61 18.91 -6.71
CA GLY A 53 12.58 19.52 -5.86
C GLY A 53 11.21 19.66 -6.51
N ASP A 54 11.07 19.38 -7.81
CA ASP A 54 9.75 19.18 -8.41
C ASP A 54 9.11 17.89 -7.89
N GLU A 55 7.81 17.94 -7.68
CA GLU A 55 7.01 16.78 -7.29
C GLU A 55 6.25 16.27 -8.51
N ILE A 56 6.37 14.98 -8.79
CA ILE A 56 5.62 14.30 -9.86
C ILE A 56 4.55 13.44 -9.20
N ILE A 57 3.28 13.81 -9.40
CA ILE A 57 2.15 13.19 -8.74
C ILE A 57 1.33 12.44 -9.78
N THR A 58 1.26 11.12 -9.63
CA THR A 58 0.39 10.28 -10.44
C THR A 58 -0.96 10.10 -9.74
N LYS A 59 -2.06 10.51 -10.38
CA LYS A 59 -3.42 10.37 -9.85
C LYS A 59 -4.21 9.37 -10.70
N CYS A 60 -4.70 8.32 -10.07
CA CYS A 60 -5.48 7.25 -10.71
C CYS A 60 -6.90 7.22 -10.15
N THR A 61 -7.91 7.18 -11.04
CA THR A 61 -9.32 6.99 -10.67
C THR A 61 -9.81 5.65 -11.21
N TYR A 62 -10.41 4.85 -10.33
CA TYR A 62 -10.93 3.52 -10.65
C TYR A 62 -12.45 3.48 -10.50
N ASP A 63 -13.09 2.58 -11.25
CA ASP A 63 -14.46 2.13 -11.05
C ASP A 63 -14.47 0.60 -10.99
N THR A 64 -14.71 0.10 -9.77
CA THR A 64 -14.82 -1.33 -9.46
C THR A 64 -16.26 -1.76 -9.21
N SER A 65 -17.26 -0.96 -9.58
CA SER A 65 -18.69 -1.26 -9.36
C SER A 65 -19.16 -2.57 -10.02
N ASN A 66 -18.44 -3.01 -11.06
CA ASN A 66 -18.67 -4.26 -11.77
C ASN A 66 -17.83 -5.45 -11.26
N ARG A 67 -17.04 -5.29 -10.20
CA ARG A 67 -16.18 -6.34 -9.63
C ARG A 67 -16.89 -6.97 -8.42
N ASN A 68 -16.83 -8.30 -8.33
CA ASN A 68 -17.43 -9.09 -7.25
C ASN A 68 -16.47 -9.35 -6.07
N HIS A 69 -15.19 -8.99 -6.22
CA HIS A 69 -14.16 -9.14 -5.21
C HIS A 69 -13.31 -7.88 -5.12
N SER A 70 -12.66 -7.67 -3.98
CA SER A 70 -11.71 -6.60 -3.78
C SER A 70 -10.63 -6.65 -4.87
N THR A 71 -10.45 -5.52 -5.54
CA THR A 71 -9.41 -5.36 -6.56
C THR A 71 -8.14 -4.90 -5.87
N ARG A 72 -7.03 -5.61 -6.11
CA ARG A 72 -5.74 -5.38 -5.47
C ARG A 72 -4.70 -4.93 -6.50
N GLN A 73 -3.55 -4.46 -6.06
CA GLN A 73 -2.43 -4.22 -6.95
C GLN A 73 -1.91 -5.55 -7.52
N GLY A 74 -1.67 -5.63 -8.83
CA GLY A 74 -1.07 -6.82 -9.43
C GLY A 74 -0.97 -6.78 -10.95
N GLU A 75 -0.31 -7.79 -11.50
CA GLU A 75 -0.07 -7.96 -12.95
C GLU A 75 -1.27 -8.55 -13.70
N ALA A 76 -2.20 -9.21 -12.99
CA ALA A 76 -3.35 -9.81 -13.62
C ALA A 76 -4.33 -8.73 -14.09
N THR A 77 -5.02 -9.01 -15.18
CA THR A 77 -6.02 -8.13 -15.79
C THR A 77 -7.19 -7.75 -14.85
N TYR A 78 -7.48 -8.60 -13.86
CA TYR A 78 -8.48 -8.33 -12.82
C TYR A 78 -7.88 -7.70 -11.55
N ASP A 79 -6.56 -7.67 -11.42
CA ASP A 79 -5.87 -6.79 -10.48
C ASP A 79 -5.72 -5.39 -11.13
N GLU A 80 -5.11 -4.42 -10.44
CA GLU A 80 -4.91 -3.05 -10.95
C GLU A 80 -3.48 -2.54 -10.81
N MET A 81 -3.19 -1.52 -11.63
CA MET A 81 -1.94 -0.76 -11.62
C MET A 81 -2.21 0.74 -11.66
N CYS A 82 -1.20 1.52 -11.26
CA CYS A 82 -1.19 2.98 -11.36
C CYS A 82 0.22 3.42 -11.78
N PHE A 83 0.55 3.31 -13.07
CA PHE A 83 1.89 3.64 -13.55
C PHE A 83 1.89 4.76 -14.58
N GLY A 84 2.66 5.81 -14.28
CA GLY A 84 3.02 6.85 -15.23
C GLY A 84 4.39 6.54 -15.83
N PHE A 85 4.47 6.43 -17.14
CA PHE A 85 5.72 6.22 -17.85
C PHE A 85 6.20 7.54 -18.45
N ILE A 86 7.45 7.90 -18.19
CA ILE A 86 8.05 9.14 -18.67
C ILE A 86 9.39 8.81 -19.34
N THR A 87 9.58 9.30 -20.56
CA THR A 87 10.87 9.28 -21.24
C THR A 87 11.57 10.61 -21.02
N TYR A 88 12.82 10.55 -20.56
CA TYR A 88 13.59 11.72 -20.15
C TYR A 88 15.01 11.67 -20.73
N PHE A 89 15.67 12.83 -20.73
CA PHE A 89 17.09 12.96 -21.04
C PHE A 89 17.71 14.14 -20.26
N PRO A 90 19.02 14.14 -20.00
CA PRO A 90 19.98 13.03 -20.21
C PRO A 90 19.86 11.94 -19.14
N LYS A 91 20.13 10.68 -19.51
CA LYS A 91 20.06 9.51 -18.61
C LYS A 91 20.82 9.72 -17.29
N ARG A 92 21.99 10.39 -17.33
CA ARG A 92 22.85 10.63 -16.16
C ARG A 92 22.19 11.40 -15.02
N ASN A 93 21.05 12.06 -15.25
CA ASN A 93 20.35 12.86 -14.24
C ASN A 93 19.44 12.03 -13.34
N LEU A 94 19.18 10.76 -13.64
CA LEU A 94 18.45 9.84 -12.78
C LEU A 94 19.31 8.61 -12.47
N LYS A 95 19.47 8.29 -11.18
CA LYS A 95 20.25 7.12 -10.74
C LYS A 95 19.45 5.82 -10.82
N THR A 96 18.14 5.92 -10.61
CA THR A 96 17.18 4.81 -10.75
C THR A 96 16.30 5.01 -11.97
N GLU A 97 15.99 3.92 -12.67
CA GLU A 97 15.10 3.91 -13.85
C GLU A 97 13.62 3.77 -13.46
N TYR A 98 13.32 3.56 -12.17
CA TYR A 98 11.98 3.49 -11.63
C TYR A 98 11.86 4.34 -10.36
N CYS A 99 10.70 4.97 -10.20
CA CYS A 99 10.33 5.77 -9.04
C CYS A 99 8.85 5.50 -8.79
N VAL A 100 8.55 4.80 -7.70
CA VAL A 100 7.19 4.44 -7.30
C VAL A 100 7.06 4.60 -5.80
N THR A 101 5.87 4.99 -5.35
CA THR A 101 5.49 4.95 -3.94
C THR A 101 4.55 3.79 -3.73
N MET A 102 4.84 2.93 -2.75
CA MET A 102 3.99 1.81 -2.38
C MET A 102 3.43 2.05 -0.97
N GLY A 103 2.11 2.21 -0.88
CA GLY A 103 1.52 2.74 0.34
C GLY A 103 2.04 4.16 0.65
N PRO A 104 1.72 4.67 1.85
CA PRO A 104 2.09 6.04 2.25
C PRO A 104 3.54 6.15 2.75
N ASP A 105 4.13 5.05 3.24
CA ASP A 105 5.43 5.01 3.91
C ASP A 105 6.54 4.27 3.13
N VAL A 106 6.37 3.96 1.84
CA VAL A 106 7.47 3.37 1.04
C VAL A 106 7.68 4.14 -0.25
N ASN A 107 8.73 4.96 -0.27
CA ASN A 107 9.13 5.76 -1.43
C ASN A 107 10.42 5.22 -2.06
N PHE A 108 10.34 4.75 -3.30
CA PHE A 108 11.49 4.29 -4.09
C PHE A 108 12.10 5.38 -4.99
N CYS A 109 11.55 6.60 -4.98
CA CYS A 109 12.02 7.73 -5.77
C CYS A 109 13.22 8.44 -5.14
N ASP A 110 13.33 8.39 -3.81
CA ASP A 110 14.39 9.06 -3.09
C ASP A 110 15.67 8.21 -3.10
N ASP A 111 16.68 8.75 -3.75
CA ASP A 111 18.05 8.20 -3.89
C ASP A 111 18.79 8.02 -2.54
N VAL A 112 18.12 8.36 -1.44
CA VAL A 112 18.58 8.27 -0.05
C VAL A 112 17.92 7.14 0.73
N SER A 113 17.09 6.31 0.12
CA SER A 113 16.43 5.24 0.88
C SER A 113 17.20 3.94 0.80
N PRO A 114 17.87 3.58 1.90
CA PRO A 114 17.76 2.20 2.33
C PRO A 114 16.90 2.07 3.59
N LEU A 115 16.63 3.13 4.39
CA LEU A 115 16.35 2.96 5.82
C LEU A 115 15.45 4.00 6.54
N ARG A 116 14.77 4.94 5.88
CA ARG A 116 14.24 6.14 6.59
C ARG A 116 12.92 6.02 7.36
N HIS A 117 12.20 4.91 7.28
CA HIS A 117 11.00 4.68 8.11
C HIS A 117 11.28 3.76 9.30
N GLY A 118 12.54 3.73 9.78
CA GLY A 118 12.95 2.91 10.93
C GLY A 118 12.87 1.40 10.71
N CYS A 119 12.73 0.95 9.46
CA CYS A 119 12.65 -0.46 9.09
C CYS A 119 13.80 -0.90 8.19
N PRO A 120 14.96 -1.27 8.77
CA PRO A 120 16.12 -1.67 7.98
C PRO A 120 15.97 -2.98 7.22
N GLU A 121 15.13 -3.86 7.77
CA GLU A 121 14.90 -5.20 7.27
C GLU A 121 13.77 -5.23 6.24
N LEU A 122 13.30 -4.09 5.70
CA LEU A 122 12.14 -4.04 4.81
C LEU A 122 12.27 -5.03 3.64
N ARG A 123 13.46 -5.09 3.03
CA ARG A 123 13.75 -6.02 1.92
C ARG A 123 13.68 -7.49 2.35
N SER A 124 14.00 -7.80 3.61
CA SER A 124 14.00 -9.15 4.16
C SER A 124 12.60 -9.77 4.15
N PHE A 125 11.54 -8.97 4.32
CA PHE A 125 10.15 -9.46 4.32
C PHE A 125 9.67 -9.99 2.95
N PHE A 126 10.29 -9.55 1.86
CA PHE A 126 9.98 -10.06 0.51
C PHE A 126 10.63 -11.41 0.19
N MET A 127 11.54 -11.89 1.06
CA MET A 127 12.32 -13.11 0.82
C MET A 127 11.94 -14.18 1.85
N PRO A 128 11.39 -15.34 1.45
CA PRO A 128 10.92 -16.36 2.39
C PRO A 128 12.05 -16.89 3.28
N GLY A 129 13.26 -17.06 2.73
CA GLY A 129 14.43 -17.51 3.49
C GLY A 129 14.86 -16.53 4.59
N SER A 130 14.78 -15.23 4.32
CA SER A 130 15.13 -14.19 5.30
C SER A 130 14.09 -14.11 6.42
N VAL A 131 12.79 -14.18 6.09
CA VAL A 131 11.72 -14.24 7.11
C VAL A 131 11.88 -15.48 7.99
N ASN A 132 12.07 -16.65 7.38
CA ASN A 132 12.23 -17.92 8.10
C ASN A 132 13.46 -17.91 9.04
N ALA A 133 14.54 -17.25 8.63
CA ALA A 133 15.74 -17.13 9.45
C ALA A 133 15.61 -16.11 10.60
N SER A 134 14.66 -15.17 10.50
CA SER A 134 14.49 -14.06 11.44
C SER A 134 14.15 -14.52 12.87
N SER A 135 14.63 -13.79 13.86
CA SER A 135 14.30 -14.01 15.28
C SER A 135 12.82 -13.76 15.55
N ALA A 136 12.24 -12.73 14.91
CA ALA A 136 10.83 -12.39 15.02
C ALA A 136 9.93 -13.56 14.62
N TYR A 137 10.18 -14.17 13.46
CA TYR A 137 9.40 -15.33 13.01
C TYR A 137 9.56 -16.53 13.94
N LYS A 138 10.78 -16.83 14.41
CA LYS A 138 11.03 -17.94 15.34
C LYS A 138 10.27 -17.77 16.66
N GLN A 139 10.26 -16.57 17.23
CA GLN A 139 9.50 -16.28 18.46
C GLN A 139 7.99 -16.48 18.25
N LEU A 140 7.45 -16.07 17.09
CA LEU A 140 6.06 -16.32 16.75
C LEU A 140 5.77 -17.82 16.61
N VAL A 141 6.65 -18.58 15.95
CA VAL A 141 6.47 -20.03 15.78
C VAL A 141 6.44 -20.75 17.13
N GLU A 142 7.29 -20.33 18.08
CA GLU A 142 7.40 -20.92 19.41
C GLU A 142 6.21 -20.59 20.32
N ASN A 143 5.68 -19.37 20.27
CA ASN A 143 4.73 -18.86 21.27
C ASN A 143 3.31 -18.63 20.74
N CYS A 144 3.11 -18.55 19.42
CA CYS A 144 1.83 -18.25 18.80
C CYS A 144 1.31 -19.42 17.97
N ARG A 145 0.06 -19.82 18.20
CA ARG A 145 -0.65 -20.78 17.33
C ARG A 145 -1.47 -20.00 16.29
N PRO A 146 -1.47 -20.38 15.00
CA PRO A 146 -2.28 -19.71 13.98
C PRO A 146 -3.77 -19.78 14.29
N PHE A 147 -4.47 -18.65 14.17
CA PHE A 147 -5.92 -18.54 14.37
C PHE A 147 -6.47 -19.15 15.68
N SER A 148 -5.66 -19.15 16.74
CA SER A 148 -6.07 -19.61 18.08
C SER A 148 -6.63 -18.44 18.90
N PRO A 149 -7.30 -18.71 20.04
CA PRO A 149 -7.47 -17.69 21.06
C PRO A 149 -6.12 -17.05 21.40
N CYS A 150 -6.13 -15.76 21.72
CA CYS A 150 -4.92 -15.04 22.07
C CYS A 150 -4.31 -15.60 23.36
N LEU A 151 -3.10 -16.16 23.25
CA LEU A 151 -2.31 -16.63 24.39
C LEU A 151 -1.50 -15.47 24.95
N GLU A 152 -1.31 -15.43 26.26
CA GLU A 152 -0.60 -14.33 26.93
C GLU A 152 0.86 -14.25 26.46
N GLU A 153 1.53 -15.40 26.31
CA GLU A 153 2.89 -15.49 25.77
C GLU A 153 2.97 -14.98 24.31
N CYS A 154 1.94 -15.24 23.50
CA CYS A 154 1.88 -14.78 22.12
C CYS A 154 1.67 -13.26 22.05
N LEU A 155 0.78 -12.73 22.91
CA LEU A 155 0.51 -11.30 23.02
C LEU A 155 1.78 -10.53 23.37
N GLN A 156 2.55 -11.03 24.33
CA GLN A 156 3.82 -10.42 24.76
C GLN A 156 4.83 -10.37 23.62
N VAL A 157 4.97 -11.45 22.84
CA VAL A 157 5.86 -11.48 21.67
C VAL A 157 5.42 -10.44 20.64
N ILE A 158 4.13 -10.37 20.30
CA ILE A 158 3.63 -9.44 19.28
C ILE A 158 3.82 -7.99 19.74
N VAL A 159 3.48 -7.67 20.99
CA VAL A 159 3.67 -6.31 21.53
C VAL A 159 5.17 -5.95 21.56
N GLN A 160 6.04 -6.86 21.97
CA GLN A 160 7.48 -6.63 21.96
C GLN A 160 8.01 -6.40 20.54
N MET A 161 7.54 -7.16 19.56
CA MET A 161 7.87 -6.96 18.14
C MET A 161 7.44 -5.57 17.67
N GLN A 162 6.20 -5.18 17.97
CA GLN A 162 5.68 -3.86 17.61
C GLN A 162 6.44 -2.73 18.29
N GLN A 163 6.87 -2.87 19.55
CA GLN A 163 7.63 -1.86 20.26
C GLN A 163 9.10 -1.74 19.80
N SER A 164 9.70 -2.86 19.39
CA SER A 164 11.14 -2.93 19.09
C SER A 164 11.51 -2.51 17.67
N SER A 165 10.56 -2.53 16.73
CA SER A 165 10.84 -2.19 15.33
C SER A 165 9.69 -1.45 14.68
N GLN A 166 10.04 -0.37 13.97
CA GLN A 166 9.09 0.42 13.19
C GLN A 166 8.54 -0.37 11.98
N CYS A 167 9.18 -1.47 11.57
CA CYS A 167 8.64 -2.41 10.58
C CYS A 167 7.27 -2.99 10.96
N PHE A 168 6.96 -3.07 12.26
CA PHE A 168 5.74 -3.68 12.77
C PHE A 168 4.71 -2.64 13.24
N GLN A 169 4.86 -1.38 12.83
CA GLN A 169 3.97 -0.28 13.20
C GLN A 169 3.33 0.40 11.99
N GLY A 170 2.13 0.94 12.19
CA GLY A 170 1.48 1.87 11.28
C GLY A 170 1.28 1.35 9.85
N GLU A 171 1.28 2.28 8.90
CA GLU A 171 1.01 2.00 7.50
C GLU A 171 2.16 1.22 6.82
N LEU A 172 3.40 1.36 7.32
CA LEU A 172 4.54 0.54 6.92
C LEU A 172 4.32 -0.95 7.22
N PHE A 173 3.78 -1.29 8.41
CA PHE A 173 3.47 -2.68 8.71
C PHE A 173 2.34 -3.20 7.84
N GLU A 174 1.29 -2.42 7.59
CA GLU A 174 0.22 -2.80 6.65
C GLU A 174 0.78 -3.13 5.25
N PHE A 175 1.72 -2.32 4.77
CA PHE A 175 2.43 -2.61 3.52
C PHE A 175 3.21 -3.93 3.57
N ILE A 176 3.98 -4.16 4.66
CA ILE A 176 4.72 -5.40 4.86
C ILE A 176 3.78 -6.62 4.93
N LYS A 177 2.64 -6.50 5.63
CA LYS A 177 1.59 -7.54 5.67
C LYS A 177 1.11 -7.86 4.25
N TYR A 178 0.71 -6.85 3.48
CA TYR A 178 0.24 -7.02 2.12
C TYR A 178 1.28 -7.73 1.23
N ALA A 179 2.54 -7.30 1.30
CA ALA A 179 3.63 -7.91 0.56
C ALA A 179 3.83 -9.39 0.93
N MET A 180 3.85 -9.72 2.23
CA MET A 180 4.06 -11.09 2.68
C MET A 180 2.89 -12.02 2.33
N LEU A 181 1.64 -11.56 2.54
CA LEU A 181 0.43 -12.33 2.25
C LEU A 181 0.29 -12.69 0.76
N SER A 182 0.84 -11.85 -0.12
CA SER A 182 0.77 -12.05 -1.58
C SER A 182 1.96 -12.79 -2.17
N SER A 183 3.08 -12.91 -1.44
CA SER A 183 4.36 -13.33 -2.03
C SER A 183 4.80 -14.74 -1.66
N HIS A 184 4.61 -15.21 -0.41
CA HIS A 184 5.11 -16.52 0.02
C HIS A 184 4.38 -17.10 1.24
N ASP A 185 4.50 -18.43 1.41
CA ASP A 185 3.84 -19.23 2.45
C ASP A 185 4.36 -18.95 3.87
N VAL A 186 5.66 -18.68 4.03
CA VAL A 186 6.26 -18.29 5.32
C VAL A 186 5.65 -16.99 5.83
N GLY A 187 5.44 -16.03 4.94
CA GLY A 187 4.78 -14.76 5.24
C GLY A 187 3.33 -14.94 5.65
N LEU A 188 2.61 -15.83 4.94
CA LEU A 188 1.25 -16.23 5.30
C LEU A 188 1.18 -16.85 6.70
N ASP A 189 2.08 -17.78 7.04
CA ASP A 189 2.13 -18.39 8.38
C ASP A 189 2.46 -17.37 9.47
N MET A 190 3.43 -16.49 9.23
CA MET A 190 3.79 -15.39 10.14
C MET A 190 2.57 -14.53 10.46
N MET A 191 1.81 -14.12 9.43
CA MET A 191 0.62 -13.28 9.62
C MET A 191 -0.52 -14.02 10.29
N ALA A 192 -0.73 -15.30 9.98
CA ALA A 192 -1.74 -16.13 10.63
C ALA A 192 -1.48 -16.27 12.15
N ARG A 193 -0.22 -16.28 12.58
CA ARG A 193 0.17 -16.29 14.00
C ARG A 193 -0.06 -14.95 14.68
N ILE A 194 0.29 -13.84 14.02
CA ILE A 194 0.04 -12.49 14.56
C ILE A 194 -1.46 -12.23 14.71
N ALA A 195 -2.26 -12.71 13.75
CA ALA A 195 -3.72 -12.54 13.76
C ALA A 195 -4.41 -13.08 15.03
N SER A 196 -3.82 -14.07 15.72
CA SER A 196 -4.39 -14.64 16.95
C SER A 196 -4.52 -13.62 18.10
N CYS A 197 -3.72 -12.56 18.10
CA CYS A 197 -3.69 -11.54 19.15
C CYS A 197 -3.77 -10.10 18.61
N GLU A 198 -4.11 -9.91 17.33
CA GLU A 198 -4.05 -8.58 16.67
C GLU A 198 -4.86 -7.52 17.43
N THR A 199 -6.09 -7.85 17.85
CA THR A 199 -6.97 -6.91 18.55
C THR A 199 -6.45 -6.53 19.94
N GLN A 200 -5.89 -7.48 20.68
CA GLN A 200 -5.33 -7.28 22.02
C GLN A 200 -4.03 -6.48 21.94
N ALA A 201 -3.17 -6.79 20.98
CA ALA A 201 -1.94 -6.06 20.74
C ALA A 201 -2.23 -4.60 20.35
N TYR A 202 -3.19 -4.38 19.45
CA TYR A 202 -3.62 -3.02 19.06
C TYR A 202 -4.11 -2.21 20.27
N ALA A 203 -4.91 -2.82 21.14
CA ALA A 203 -5.43 -2.20 22.35
C ALA A 203 -4.33 -1.74 23.31
N LEU A 204 -3.31 -2.57 23.51
CA LEU A 204 -2.17 -2.28 24.39
C LEU A 204 -1.26 -1.19 23.80
N MET A 205 -1.08 -1.18 22.48
CA MET A 205 -0.26 -0.19 21.79
C MET A 205 -0.95 1.17 21.66
N HIS A 206 -2.30 1.23 21.73
CA HIS A 206 -3.09 2.45 21.56
C HIS A 206 -4.10 2.67 22.71
N PRO A 207 -3.63 2.88 23.96
CA PRO A 207 -4.48 2.93 25.14
C PRO A 207 -5.52 4.07 25.12
N THR A 208 -5.28 5.13 24.34
CA THR A 208 -6.19 6.28 24.20
C THR A 208 -7.30 6.08 23.17
N ASN A 209 -7.20 5.09 22.27
CA ASN A 209 -8.16 4.85 21.18
C ASN A 209 -9.05 3.61 21.38
N TYR A 210 -8.85 2.84 22.45
CA TYR A 210 -9.54 1.56 22.67
C TYR A 210 -11.07 1.69 22.79
N GLN A 211 -11.60 2.82 23.26
CA GLN A 211 -13.05 3.01 23.40
C GLN A 211 -13.81 3.27 22.09
N GLN A 212 -13.14 3.64 20.99
CA GLN A 212 -13.82 3.82 19.69
C GLN A 212 -13.78 2.58 18.79
N TYR A 213 -12.82 1.67 19.02
CA TYR A 213 -12.59 0.53 18.13
C TYR A 213 -13.52 -0.67 18.42
N THR A 214 -13.98 -0.81 19.67
CA THR A 214 -14.89 -1.90 20.09
C THR A 214 -16.33 -1.72 19.59
N THR A 215 -16.70 -0.53 19.09
CA THR A 215 -18.05 -0.25 18.57
C THR A 215 -18.17 -0.42 17.05
N ASN A 216 -17.06 -0.55 16.31
CA ASN A 216 -17.05 -0.48 14.84
C ASN A 216 -16.59 -1.76 14.12
N PHE A 217 -16.36 -2.87 14.82
CA PHE A 217 -16.19 -4.16 14.12
C PHE A 217 -17.55 -4.77 13.79
N PRO A 218 -17.87 -5.01 12.50
CA PRO A 218 -18.89 -5.98 12.18
C PRO A 218 -18.39 -7.33 12.69
N ILE A 219 -19.15 -7.93 13.60
CA ILE A 219 -18.97 -9.32 13.99
C ILE A 219 -19.18 -10.14 12.70
N TYR A 220 -18.10 -10.52 12.03
CA TYR A 220 -18.16 -11.57 11.03
C TYR A 220 -18.39 -12.89 11.77
N THR A 221 -19.66 -13.16 12.10
CA THR A 221 -20.07 -14.53 12.37
C THR A 221 -19.84 -15.30 11.07
N THR A 222 -18.82 -16.14 11.04
CA THR A 222 -18.70 -17.17 10.02
C THR A 222 -19.91 -18.10 10.17
N LYS A 223 -20.94 -17.87 9.36
CA LYS A 223 -21.95 -18.91 9.14
C LYS A 223 -21.20 -20.09 8.54
N ARG A 224 -21.16 -21.20 9.28
CA ARG A 224 -20.75 -22.51 8.77
C ARG A 224 -21.57 -22.75 7.50
N TYR A 225 -20.87 -22.87 6.36
CA TYR A 225 -21.49 -23.14 5.08
C TYR A 225 -21.93 -24.61 5.08
N ASP A 226 -23.20 -24.84 5.38
CA ASP A 226 -23.86 -26.12 5.08
C ASP A 226 -24.37 -26.04 3.64
N GLY A 227 -23.95 -26.99 2.82
CA GLY A 227 -24.20 -27.03 1.39
C GLY A 227 -25.61 -27.49 1.07
N SER A 228 -26.60 -26.62 1.32
CA SER A 228 -27.99 -26.83 0.90
C SER A 228 -28.81 -25.57 1.12
N ASP A 229 -28.78 -24.63 0.16
CA ASP A 229 -30.01 -24.03 -0.40
C ASP A 229 -29.69 -22.91 -1.38
N ALA A 230 -30.26 -23.04 -2.57
CA ALA A 230 -30.40 -22.00 -3.57
C ALA A 230 -31.60 -21.12 -3.19
N GLY A 231 -31.42 -19.80 -3.09
CA GLY A 231 -32.56 -18.90 -2.87
C GLY A 231 -32.18 -17.46 -2.55
N GLN A 232 -32.75 -16.55 -3.32
CA GLN A 232 -32.68 -15.09 -3.25
C GLN A 232 -32.81 -14.51 -1.83
N GLY A 233 -32.00 -13.50 -1.50
CA GLY A 233 -32.22 -12.64 -0.33
C GLY A 233 -31.11 -11.59 -0.13
N PRO A 234 -31.43 -10.39 0.37
CA PRO A 234 -30.93 -9.12 -0.16
C PRO A 234 -29.76 -8.55 0.65
N PHE A 235 -28.71 -8.03 0.01
CA PHE A 235 -27.78 -7.13 0.71
C PHE A 235 -27.42 -5.92 -0.14
N ALA A 236 -27.59 -4.78 0.52
CA ALA A 236 -27.67 -3.44 -0.03
C ALA A 236 -26.36 -2.99 -0.69
N ALA A 237 -26.52 -2.31 -1.82
CA ALA A 237 -25.49 -1.49 -2.42
C ALA A 237 -25.11 -0.36 -1.45
N ALA A 238 -23.90 -0.42 -0.89
CA ALA A 238 -23.25 0.73 -0.28
C ALA A 238 -22.37 1.38 -1.35
N SER A 239 -22.89 2.46 -1.95
CA SER A 239 -22.11 3.40 -2.74
C SER A 239 -21.13 4.13 -1.81
N LEU A 240 -19.83 3.84 -1.92
CA LEU A 240 -18.80 4.73 -1.36
C LEU A 240 -18.45 5.78 -2.40
N THR A 241 -18.98 6.97 -2.21
CA THR A 241 -18.58 8.19 -2.88
C THR A 241 -17.27 8.69 -2.27
N THR A 242 -16.30 8.98 -3.13
CA THR A 242 -15.15 9.90 -2.93
C THR A 242 -14.42 9.83 -1.59
N ALA A 243 -13.35 9.04 -1.53
CA ALA A 243 -12.27 9.26 -0.55
C ALA A 243 -11.26 10.24 -1.14
N THR A 244 -11.46 11.54 -0.90
CA THR A 244 -10.39 12.55 -1.03
C THR A 244 -9.80 12.75 0.35
N THR A 245 -8.71 12.05 0.65
CA THR A 245 -7.97 12.27 1.90
C THR A 245 -7.07 13.50 1.70
N PHE A 246 -7.55 14.66 2.13
CA PHE A 246 -6.71 15.80 2.46
C PHE A 246 -6.16 15.56 3.88
N MET A 247 -4.85 15.36 4.03
CA MET A 247 -4.18 15.52 5.32
C MET A 247 -3.14 16.63 5.22
N LEU A 248 -3.32 17.62 6.10
CA LEU A 248 -2.40 18.73 6.33
C LEU A 248 -0.98 18.20 6.60
N LEU A 249 0.00 18.72 5.85
CA LEU A 249 1.39 18.63 6.25
C LEU A 249 1.89 20.01 6.69
N LEU A 250 2.11 20.05 8.00
CA LEU A 250 2.76 21.10 8.76
C LEU A 250 4.12 21.40 8.13
N SER A 251 4.35 22.67 7.88
CA SER A 251 5.62 23.26 7.45
C SER A 251 6.76 22.90 8.40
N LEU A 252 7.79 22.19 7.92
CA LEU A 252 9.14 22.32 8.45
C LEU A 252 10.14 22.53 7.31
N LEU A 253 10.57 23.79 7.19
CA LEU A 253 11.71 24.23 6.40
C LEU A 253 12.98 23.53 6.90
N LEU A 254 13.70 22.86 6.00
CA LEU A 254 15.15 22.75 6.10
C LEU A 254 15.76 22.96 4.71
N THR A 255 16.16 24.21 4.49
CA THR A 255 17.17 24.61 3.52
C THR A 255 18.51 24.01 3.91
N VAL A 256 19.15 23.26 3.02
CA VAL A 256 20.61 23.07 3.05
C VAL A 256 21.14 23.21 1.62
N VAL A 257 22.21 24.00 1.53
CA VAL A 257 22.94 24.53 0.37
C VAL A 257 23.27 23.49 -0.70
#